data_AF-A0AAW1PUQ5-F1
#
_entry.id   AF-A0AAW1PUQ5-F1
#
_cell.length_a   1.000
_cell.length_b   1.000
_cell.length_c   1.000
_cell.angle_alpha   90.00
_cell.angle_beta   90.00
_cell.angle_gamma   90.00
#
_symmetry.space_group_name_H-M   'P 1'
#
loop_
_entity.id
_entity.type
_entity.pdbx_description
1 polymer ?
#
loop_
_entity_poly.entity_id
_entity_poly.type
_entity_poly.pdbx_seq_one_letter_code
_entity_poly.pdbx_strand_id
1 'polypeptide(L)'
;MQRVKAQPQPHPQGLQSCRAVFNSLTDLELDQESVADSSLQARMVQWYPGHIARAERQLREQLKLVDVVLEVRDARIPLSTCHPQIPQWCGSKPRLLVLNRVDMISPADQQAWANYFAQQHLPVFWTNGMDGTGITKVVRAAVSLSKSINSKRSARGLKPRAVRAVAVGFPNVGKSALINRLVNKRACDSAPKPGVTRQLRWVRIGGDLDILDAPGVLPMSFNDQIAAQRLAMCNDIGEAAYVDSLVAAALLDTLVALPNAPDIQEQLQRRFGMELPPEMTGEAYVEALAVKLFQSEKEKAGQRILKDFRSTALGTLALELPHMQPAHSAPRQRQ
;
A
#
# COMPACT_ATOMS: atom_id res chain seq x y z
N MET A 1 31.10 94.28 -2.02
CA MET A 1 31.57 93.44 -3.14
C MET A 1 31.40 91.99 -2.69
N GLN A 2 30.69 91.07 -3.32
CA GLN A 2 30.13 90.99 -4.66
C GLN A 2 28.80 90.20 -4.60
N ARG A 3 28.02 90.44 -5.64
CA ARG A 3 26.66 89.99 -5.91
C ARG A 3 26.69 88.73 -6.79
N VAL A 4 25.62 87.94 -6.68
CA VAL A 4 24.99 87.11 -7.74
C VAL A 4 25.62 85.74 -8.02
N LYS A 5 24.81 84.68 -7.86
CA LYS A 5 24.31 83.86 -9.00
C LYS A 5 23.11 82.99 -8.62
N ALA A 6 22.10 83.02 -9.49
CA ALA A 6 20.90 82.21 -9.50
C ALA A 6 21.11 80.90 -10.32
N GLN A 7 20.40 79.84 -9.89
CA GLN A 7 19.75 78.67 -10.57
C GLN A 7 20.20 78.20 -11.99
N PRO A 8 20.02 76.90 -12.42
CA PRO A 8 18.77 76.13 -12.27
C PRO A 8 18.76 74.55 -12.29
N GLN A 9 17.53 73.99 -12.11
CA GLN A 9 16.95 72.66 -12.49
C GLN A 9 17.27 71.38 -11.66
N PRO A 10 16.44 70.31 -11.69
CA PRO A 10 14.99 70.22 -11.42
C PRO A 10 14.64 69.10 -10.39
N HIS A 11 13.36 69.06 -10.01
CA HIS A 11 12.68 68.10 -9.13
C HIS A 11 12.97 66.60 -9.38
N PRO A 12 12.85 65.77 -8.33
CA PRO A 12 11.66 64.92 -8.28
C PRO A 12 10.94 65.00 -6.93
N GLN A 13 9.70 65.47 -7.03
CA GLN A 13 8.50 65.03 -6.30
C GLN A 13 8.71 64.40 -4.91
N GLY A 14 8.47 65.23 -3.89
CA GLY A 14 7.96 64.75 -2.61
C GLY A 14 6.45 64.51 -2.73
N LEU A 15 6.05 63.25 -2.57
CA LEU A 15 4.74 62.85 -2.07
C LEU A 15 4.91 61.42 -1.55
N GLN A 16 5.19 61.29 -0.26
CA GLN A 16 4.56 60.31 0.63
C GLN A 16 5.25 60.37 2.00
N SER A 17 4.58 61.05 2.93
CA SER A 17 4.82 60.91 4.35
C SER A 17 4.49 59.48 4.80
N CYS A 18 5.11 59.08 5.92
CA CYS A 18 4.82 57.88 6.71
C CYS A 18 5.52 56.59 6.26
N ARG A 19 6.86 56.54 6.35
CA ARG A 19 7.60 55.27 6.37
C ARG A 19 8.95 55.38 7.08
N ALA A 20 8.93 55.51 8.41
CA ALA A 20 10.12 55.33 9.26
C ALA A 20 9.76 55.18 10.76
N VAL A 21 8.83 54.28 11.09
CA VAL A 21 8.71 53.67 12.45
C VAL A 21 8.27 52.20 12.29
N PHE A 22 8.90 51.48 11.36
CA PHE A 22 8.58 50.07 11.08
C PHE A 22 9.88 49.40 10.66
N ASN A 23 10.75 49.13 11.63
CA ASN A 23 11.93 48.26 11.51
C ASN A 23 12.58 48.14 12.90
N SER A 24 12.01 47.30 13.78
CA SER A 24 12.78 46.69 14.89
C SER A 24 12.11 45.52 15.63
N LEU A 25 11.02 44.90 15.15
CA LEU A 25 10.34 43.81 15.88
C LEU A 25 9.66 42.78 14.97
N THR A 26 10.35 42.28 13.95
CA THR A 26 9.86 41.15 13.15
C THR A 26 11.06 40.36 12.63
N ASP A 27 11.56 39.41 13.42
CA ASP A 27 12.50 38.39 12.93
C ASP A 27 12.66 37.18 13.89
N LEU A 28 11.66 36.87 14.74
CA LEU A 28 11.79 35.75 15.70
C LEU A 28 10.52 34.93 16.01
N GLU A 29 9.46 34.99 15.18
CA GLU A 29 8.24 34.16 15.41
C GLU A 29 7.65 33.54 14.12
N LEU A 30 8.47 33.25 13.12
CA LEU A 30 8.06 32.52 11.92
C LEU A 30 9.08 31.42 11.62
N ASP A 31 9.07 30.33 12.40
CA ASP A 31 9.69 29.04 12.01
C ASP A 31 9.46 27.91 13.05
N GLN A 32 8.29 27.84 13.69
CA GLN A 32 7.97 26.72 14.60
C GLN A 32 6.72 25.91 14.20
N GLU A 33 5.75 26.49 13.48
CA GLU A 33 4.56 25.75 13.04
C GLU A 33 4.80 24.88 11.79
N SER A 34 5.63 25.33 10.85
CA SER A 34 5.93 24.60 9.60
C SER A 34 6.80 23.35 9.80
N VAL A 35 7.68 23.38 10.81
CA VAL A 35 8.57 22.25 11.14
C VAL A 35 7.82 21.18 11.93
N ALA A 36 6.86 21.56 12.78
CA ALA A 36 6.02 20.64 13.53
C ALA A 36 5.09 19.81 12.63
N ASP A 37 4.48 20.42 11.62
CA ASP A 37 3.58 19.77 10.65
C ASP A 37 4.31 18.70 9.81
N SER A 38 5.52 19.03 9.33
CA SER A 38 6.37 18.06 8.62
C SER A 38 6.81 16.87 9.50
N SER A 39 6.95 17.08 10.82
CA SER A 39 7.41 16.05 11.75
C SER A 39 6.33 15.05 12.15
N LEU A 40 5.05 15.47 12.15
CA LEU A 40 3.89 14.61 12.37
C LEU A 40 3.57 13.77 11.14
N GLN A 41 3.64 14.37 9.94
CA GLN A 41 3.54 13.61 8.68
C GLN A 41 4.70 12.62 8.49
N ALA A 42 5.89 12.92 9.04
CA ALA A 42 7.11 12.12 8.83
C ALA A 42 7.12 10.74 9.50
N ARG A 43 6.21 10.41 10.44
CA ARG A 43 6.18 9.08 11.08
C ARG A 43 4.79 8.54 11.38
N MET A 44 3.84 8.74 10.46
CA MET A 44 2.52 8.10 10.56
C MET A 44 2.63 6.55 10.59
N VAL A 45 3.69 6.00 9.98
CA VAL A 45 4.03 4.57 10.05
C VAL A 45 5.39 4.36 10.72
N GLN A 46 5.43 3.50 11.73
CA GLN A 46 6.62 3.09 12.46
C GLN A 46 7.06 1.67 12.06
N TRP A 47 8.33 1.55 11.65
CA TRP A 47 8.92 0.28 11.24
C TRP A 47 9.68 -0.41 12.39
N TYR A 48 9.74 -1.74 12.34
CA TYR A 48 10.45 -2.56 13.33
C TYR A 48 11.57 -3.37 12.65
N PRO A 49 12.79 -2.80 12.48
CA PRO A 49 13.86 -3.39 11.66
C PRO A 49 14.27 -4.81 12.06
N GLY A 50 14.30 -5.11 13.37
CA GLY A 50 14.67 -6.45 13.86
C GLY A 50 13.70 -7.55 13.38
N HIS A 51 12.40 -7.27 13.38
CA HIS A 51 11.39 -8.21 12.87
C HIS A 51 11.46 -8.34 11.34
N ILE A 52 11.70 -7.22 10.65
CA ILE A 52 11.84 -7.19 9.18
C ILE A 52 13.03 -8.03 8.73
N ALA A 53 14.21 -7.81 9.32
CA ALA A 53 15.43 -8.55 8.99
C ALA A 53 15.29 -10.07 9.24
N ARG A 54 14.60 -10.44 10.32
CA ARG A 54 14.32 -11.85 10.62
C ARG A 54 13.40 -12.48 9.58
N ALA A 55 12.32 -11.79 9.21
CA ALA A 55 11.37 -12.28 8.21
C ALA A 55 12.03 -12.41 6.82
N GLU A 56 12.86 -11.44 6.42
CA GLU A 56 13.64 -11.50 5.19
C GLU A 56 14.59 -12.71 5.17
N ARG A 57 15.40 -12.88 6.22
CA ARG A 57 16.33 -14.01 6.32
C ARG A 57 15.59 -15.35 6.22
N GLN A 58 14.47 -15.47 6.93
CA GLN A 58 13.66 -16.68 6.90
C GLN A 58 13.11 -16.96 5.50
N LEU A 59 12.57 -15.95 4.82
CA LEU A 59 12.07 -16.09 3.45
C LEU A 59 13.18 -16.54 2.49
N ARG A 60 14.37 -15.94 2.57
CA ARG A 60 15.50 -16.30 1.70
C ARG A 60 15.93 -17.76 1.85
N GLU A 61 15.91 -18.30 3.06
CA GLU A 61 16.14 -19.74 3.28
C GLU A 61 15.03 -20.60 2.69
N GLN A 62 13.76 -20.18 2.80
CA GLN A 62 12.64 -20.93 2.22
C GLN A 62 12.64 -20.94 0.69
N LEU A 63 13.07 -19.85 0.06
CA LEU A 63 13.20 -19.76 -1.39
C LEU A 63 14.18 -20.79 -1.96
N LYS A 64 15.07 -21.39 -1.16
CA LYS A 64 15.95 -22.48 -1.57
C LYS A 64 15.23 -23.84 -1.65
N LEU A 65 14.11 -24.00 -0.95
CA LEU A 65 13.40 -25.28 -0.78
C LEU A 65 12.24 -25.47 -1.76
N VAL A 66 11.93 -24.43 -2.55
CA VAL A 66 10.74 -24.33 -3.40
C VAL A 66 11.12 -24.26 -4.88
N ASP A 67 10.20 -24.72 -5.72
CA ASP A 67 10.33 -24.68 -7.18
C ASP A 67 9.63 -23.47 -7.81
N VAL A 68 8.53 -23.00 -7.19
CA VAL A 68 7.66 -21.92 -7.72
C VAL A 68 7.38 -20.88 -6.63
N VAL A 69 7.30 -19.60 -7.00
CA VAL A 69 6.94 -18.50 -6.10
C VAL A 69 5.57 -17.93 -6.48
N LEU A 70 4.66 -17.85 -5.53
CA LEU A 70 3.38 -17.15 -5.65
C LEU A 70 3.53 -15.78 -4.99
N GLU A 71 3.73 -14.74 -5.79
CA GLU A 71 3.83 -13.37 -5.30
C GLU A 71 2.43 -12.79 -5.10
N VAL A 72 1.98 -12.75 -3.85
CA VAL A 72 0.65 -12.27 -3.46
C VAL A 72 0.71 -10.78 -3.13
N ARG A 73 -0.16 -10.01 -3.77
CA ARG A 73 -0.32 -8.56 -3.60
C ARG A 73 -1.78 -8.19 -3.37
N ASP A 74 -2.04 -7.02 -2.78
CA ASP A 74 -3.39 -6.49 -2.63
C ASP A 74 -3.82 -5.80 -3.92
N ALA A 75 -5.00 -6.15 -4.46
CA ALA A 75 -5.54 -5.59 -5.69
C ALA A 75 -5.85 -4.09 -5.60
N ARG A 76 -6.09 -3.54 -4.40
CA ARG A 76 -6.33 -2.10 -4.19
C ARG A 76 -5.06 -1.26 -4.30
N ILE A 77 -3.91 -1.85 -4.01
CA ILE A 77 -2.58 -1.21 -4.02
C ILE A 77 -1.48 -2.13 -4.61
N PRO A 78 -1.59 -2.54 -5.90
CA PRO A 78 -0.72 -3.55 -6.51
C PRO A 78 0.77 -3.19 -6.58
N LEU A 79 1.11 -1.90 -6.57
CA LEU A 79 2.50 -1.42 -6.61
C LEU A 79 3.05 -1.18 -5.21
N SER A 80 2.29 -0.58 -4.29
CA SER A 80 2.73 -0.41 -2.89
C SER A 80 3.00 -1.76 -2.19
N THR A 81 2.30 -2.82 -2.60
CA THR A 81 2.54 -4.20 -2.10
C THR A 81 3.56 -5.00 -2.92
N CYS A 82 4.32 -4.34 -3.81
CA CYS A 82 5.44 -4.92 -4.55
C CYS A 82 6.71 -4.90 -3.70
N HIS A 83 7.28 -6.06 -3.39
CA HIS A 83 8.56 -6.08 -2.69
C HIS A 83 9.72 -5.97 -3.70
N PRO A 84 10.59 -4.93 -3.60
CA PRO A 84 11.57 -4.63 -4.64
C PRO A 84 12.61 -5.73 -4.86
N GLN A 85 12.93 -6.50 -3.82
CA GLN A 85 13.95 -7.56 -3.89
C GLN A 85 13.40 -8.95 -4.23
N ILE A 86 12.08 -9.17 -4.25
CA ILE A 86 11.50 -10.49 -4.59
C ILE A 86 11.97 -10.99 -5.97
N PRO A 87 11.95 -10.18 -7.06
CA PRO A 87 12.46 -10.63 -8.36
C PRO A 87 13.89 -11.17 -8.28
N GLN A 88 14.77 -10.45 -7.57
CA GLN A 88 16.17 -10.84 -7.39
C GLN A 88 16.30 -12.14 -6.59
N TRP A 89 15.55 -12.29 -5.50
CA TRP A 89 15.60 -13.49 -4.66
C TRP A 89 15.03 -14.73 -5.36
N CYS A 90 14.06 -14.55 -6.25
CA CYS A 90 13.49 -15.65 -7.05
C CYS A 90 14.50 -16.18 -8.07
N GLY A 91 15.34 -15.29 -8.64
CA GLY A 91 16.26 -15.64 -9.71
C GLY A 91 15.51 -16.19 -10.92
N SER A 92 15.88 -17.39 -11.39
CA SER A 92 15.22 -18.05 -12.53
C SER A 92 13.98 -18.86 -12.17
N LYS A 93 13.55 -18.88 -10.90
CA LYS A 93 12.35 -19.62 -10.49
C LYS A 93 11.11 -19.00 -11.12
N PRO A 94 10.18 -19.82 -11.65
CA PRO A 94 8.88 -19.32 -12.09
C PRO A 94 8.17 -18.56 -10.97
N ARG A 95 7.64 -17.39 -11.31
CA ARG A 95 6.93 -16.51 -10.40
C ARG A 95 5.54 -16.21 -10.95
N LEU A 96 4.52 -16.55 -10.18
CA LEU A 96 3.12 -16.27 -10.50
C LEU A 96 2.68 -15.06 -9.68
N LEU A 97 2.30 -13.97 -10.35
CA LEU A 97 1.78 -12.76 -9.70
C LEU A 97 0.29 -12.98 -9.39
N VAL A 98 -0.07 -12.90 -8.11
CA VAL A 98 -1.42 -13.11 -7.60
C VAL A 98 -1.92 -11.79 -7.01
N LEU A 99 -2.92 -11.17 -7.64
CA LEU A 99 -3.63 -10.03 -7.04
C LEU A 99 -4.85 -10.55 -6.29
N ASN A 100 -4.80 -10.43 -4.97
CA ASN A 100 -5.81 -10.90 -4.05
C ASN A 100 -6.74 -9.74 -3.62
N ARG A 101 -7.91 -10.08 -3.05
CA ARG A 101 -8.97 -9.13 -2.69
C ARG A 101 -9.60 -8.44 -3.91
N VAL A 102 -9.74 -9.18 -5.01
CA VAL A 102 -10.34 -8.65 -6.26
C VAL A 102 -11.78 -8.15 -6.06
N ASP A 103 -12.49 -8.66 -5.06
CA ASP A 103 -13.81 -8.22 -4.62
C ASP A 103 -13.83 -6.80 -4.06
N MET A 104 -12.67 -6.22 -3.73
CA MET A 104 -12.56 -4.86 -3.17
C MET A 104 -12.24 -3.77 -4.20
N ILE A 105 -12.09 -4.13 -5.48
CA ILE A 105 -11.83 -3.18 -6.57
C ILE A 105 -12.93 -3.25 -7.63
N SER A 106 -13.12 -2.16 -8.39
CA SER A 106 -14.10 -2.16 -9.46
C SER A 106 -13.65 -3.04 -10.63
N PRO A 107 -14.57 -3.59 -11.44
CA PRO A 107 -14.21 -4.30 -12.68
C PRO A 107 -13.40 -3.45 -13.66
N ALA A 108 -13.63 -2.14 -13.68
CA ALA A 108 -12.88 -1.20 -14.52
C ALA A 108 -11.42 -1.10 -14.06
N ASP A 109 -11.18 -0.97 -12.75
CA ASP A 109 -9.82 -0.95 -12.18
C ASP A 109 -9.11 -2.28 -12.41
N GLN A 110 -9.82 -3.40 -12.23
CA GLN A 110 -9.28 -4.73 -12.51
C GLN A 110 -8.80 -4.84 -13.96
N GLN A 111 -9.60 -4.37 -14.92
CA GLN A 111 -9.23 -4.39 -16.34
C GLN A 111 -8.06 -3.45 -16.64
N ALA A 112 -8.04 -2.26 -16.05
CA ALA A 112 -6.94 -1.31 -16.21
C ALA A 112 -5.61 -1.90 -15.72
N TRP A 113 -5.62 -2.51 -14.53
CA TRP A 113 -4.45 -3.21 -13.99
C TRP A 113 -4.05 -4.43 -14.82
N ALA A 114 -5.01 -5.21 -15.32
CA ALA A 114 -4.74 -6.33 -16.21
C ALA A 114 -3.97 -5.89 -17.47
N ASN A 115 -4.40 -4.77 -18.09
CA ASN A 115 -3.71 -4.18 -19.24
C ASN A 115 -2.30 -3.71 -18.88
N TYR A 116 -2.14 -3.02 -17.75
CA TYR A 116 -0.85 -2.54 -17.26
C TYR A 116 0.17 -3.68 -17.07
N PHE A 117 -0.22 -4.76 -16.39
CA PHE A 117 0.68 -5.89 -16.17
C PHE A 117 0.92 -6.73 -17.42
N ALA A 118 -0.06 -6.81 -18.33
CA ALA A 118 0.11 -7.47 -19.63
C ALA A 118 1.19 -6.77 -20.49
N GLN A 119 1.22 -5.44 -20.50
CA GLN A 119 2.26 -4.66 -21.18
C GLN A 119 3.67 -4.90 -20.60
N GLN A 120 3.74 -5.32 -19.33
CA GLN A 120 4.99 -5.68 -18.66
C GLN A 120 5.34 -7.18 -18.78
N HIS A 121 4.58 -7.95 -19.56
CA HIS A 121 4.72 -9.40 -19.67
C HIS A 121 4.62 -10.15 -18.32
N LEU A 122 3.84 -9.60 -17.39
CA LEU A 122 3.57 -10.19 -16.08
C LEU A 122 2.11 -10.67 -16.02
N PRO A 123 1.82 -11.94 -16.36
CA PRO A 123 0.45 -12.44 -16.26
C PRO A 123 -0.01 -12.46 -14.79
N VAL A 124 -1.21 -11.94 -14.56
CA VAL A 124 -1.81 -11.80 -13.23
C VAL A 124 -2.89 -12.86 -13.00
N PHE A 125 -2.88 -13.45 -11.81
CA PHE A 125 -3.97 -14.25 -11.29
C PHE A 125 -4.79 -13.45 -10.29
N TRP A 126 -6.01 -13.12 -10.68
CA TRP A 126 -6.99 -12.44 -9.83
C TRP A 126 -7.63 -13.42 -8.88
N THR A 127 -7.63 -13.10 -7.58
CA THR A 127 -8.13 -14.00 -6.54
C THR A 127 -8.90 -13.28 -5.44
N ASN A 128 -9.78 -14.02 -4.79
CA ASN A 128 -10.29 -13.68 -3.47
C ASN A 128 -10.02 -14.87 -2.52
N GLY A 129 -9.11 -14.66 -1.57
CA GLY A 129 -8.71 -15.64 -0.59
C GLY A 129 -9.80 -16.01 0.43
N MET A 130 -10.88 -15.24 0.53
CA MET A 130 -11.99 -15.50 1.45
C MET A 130 -13.03 -16.43 0.81
N ASP A 131 -13.48 -16.16 -0.42
CA ASP A 131 -14.53 -16.94 -1.09
C ASP A 131 -13.98 -18.06 -2.00
N GLY A 132 -12.72 -17.97 -2.44
CA GLY A 132 -12.06 -18.93 -3.34
C GLY A 132 -12.05 -18.56 -4.82
N THR A 133 -12.52 -17.38 -5.19
CA THR A 133 -12.50 -16.88 -6.57
C THR A 133 -11.08 -16.91 -7.12
N GLY A 134 -10.93 -17.46 -8.34
CA GLY A 134 -9.66 -17.48 -9.09
C GLY A 134 -8.58 -18.43 -8.57
N ILE A 135 -8.71 -18.96 -7.35
CA ILE A 135 -7.70 -19.81 -6.69
C ILE A 135 -7.35 -21.05 -7.52
N THR A 136 -8.35 -21.72 -8.10
CA THR A 136 -8.14 -22.91 -8.93
C THR A 136 -7.24 -22.64 -10.15
N LYS A 137 -7.28 -21.41 -10.71
CA LYS A 137 -6.41 -21.02 -11.84
C LYS A 137 -4.95 -20.94 -11.39
N VAL A 138 -4.69 -20.43 -10.18
CA VAL A 138 -3.34 -20.38 -9.59
C VAL A 138 -2.77 -21.80 -9.41
N VAL A 139 -3.57 -22.73 -8.86
CA VAL A 139 -3.16 -24.13 -8.68
C VAL A 139 -2.82 -24.77 -10.01
N ARG A 140 -3.70 -24.64 -11.00
CA ARG A 140 -3.47 -25.22 -12.33
C ARG A 140 -2.20 -24.67 -12.97
N ALA A 141 -1.94 -23.37 -12.84
CA ALA A 141 -0.71 -22.77 -13.31
C ALA A 141 0.53 -23.33 -12.60
N ALA A 142 0.52 -23.41 -11.26
CA ALA A 142 1.61 -23.98 -10.48
C ALA A 142 1.86 -25.46 -10.81
N VAL A 143 0.79 -26.26 -10.98
CA VAL A 143 0.87 -27.67 -11.36
C VAL A 143 1.31 -27.82 -12.82
N SER A 144 0.96 -26.92 -13.73
CA SER A 144 1.44 -27.00 -15.12
C SER A 144 2.96 -26.87 -15.21
N LEU A 145 3.56 -26.05 -14.33
CA LEU A 145 5.01 -25.92 -14.19
C LEU A 145 5.66 -27.21 -13.66
N SER A 146 4.91 -28.07 -12.96
CA SER A 146 5.39 -29.37 -12.46
C SER A 146 5.94 -30.25 -13.56
N LYS A 147 5.33 -30.21 -14.75
CA LYS A 147 5.72 -31.08 -15.87
C LYS A 147 7.15 -30.78 -16.28
N SER A 148 7.48 -29.51 -16.49
CA SER A 148 8.84 -29.09 -16.85
C SER A 148 9.85 -29.40 -15.74
N ILE A 149 9.49 -29.17 -14.48
CA ILE A 149 10.35 -29.44 -13.32
C ILE A 149 10.63 -30.94 -13.18
N ASN A 150 9.59 -31.78 -13.22
CA ASN A 150 9.73 -33.22 -13.06
C ASN A 150 10.41 -33.87 -14.27
N SER A 151 10.19 -33.38 -15.50
CA SER A 151 10.97 -33.85 -16.67
C SER A 151 12.47 -33.62 -16.48
N LYS A 152 12.88 -32.44 -16.00
CA LYS A 152 14.30 -32.16 -15.68
C LYS A 152 14.84 -33.04 -14.56
N ARG A 153 14.01 -33.41 -13.59
CA ARG A 153 14.38 -34.33 -12.49
C ARG A 153 14.57 -35.75 -13.02
N SER A 154 13.63 -36.25 -13.81
CA SER A 154 13.71 -37.59 -14.42
C SER A 154 14.92 -37.71 -15.35
N ALA A 155 15.26 -36.67 -16.11
CA ALA A 155 16.46 -36.62 -16.94
C ALA A 155 17.77 -36.73 -16.12
N ARG A 156 17.72 -36.45 -14.81
CA ARG A 156 18.83 -36.62 -13.86
C ARG A 156 18.70 -37.90 -13.02
N GLY A 157 17.80 -38.82 -13.39
CA GLY A 157 17.54 -40.07 -12.66
C GLY A 157 16.78 -39.89 -11.33
N LEU A 158 16.22 -38.71 -11.07
CA LEU A 158 15.48 -38.44 -9.83
C LEU A 158 14.00 -38.79 -9.99
N LYS A 159 13.41 -39.40 -8.95
CA LYS A 159 11.97 -39.68 -8.91
C LYS A 159 11.14 -38.37 -8.99
N PRO A 160 9.99 -38.41 -9.68
CA PRO A 160 9.04 -37.29 -9.69
C PRO A 160 8.51 -37.04 -8.29
N ARG A 161 8.17 -35.78 -8.00
CA ARG A 161 7.53 -35.38 -6.74
C ARG A 161 6.53 -34.25 -6.98
N ALA A 162 5.71 -33.97 -5.98
CA ALA A 162 4.89 -32.76 -5.92
C ALA A 162 5.75 -31.50 -6.08
N VAL A 163 5.23 -30.50 -6.80
CA VAL A 163 5.84 -29.17 -6.89
C VAL A 163 5.76 -28.51 -5.54
N ARG A 164 6.85 -27.87 -5.15
CA ARG A 164 6.90 -27.06 -3.94
C ARG A 164 6.73 -25.59 -4.33
N ALA A 165 5.69 -24.94 -3.82
CA ALA A 165 5.46 -23.52 -3.99
C ALA A 165 5.54 -22.79 -2.65
N VAL A 166 5.81 -21.50 -2.67
CA VAL A 166 5.71 -20.62 -1.49
C VAL A 166 4.88 -19.39 -1.83
N ALA A 167 3.98 -19.01 -0.92
CA ALA A 167 3.28 -17.74 -0.99
C ALA A 167 4.12 -16.65 -0.31
N VAL A 168 4.46 -15.59 -1.06
CA VAL A 168 5.30 -14.48 -0.60
C VAL A 168 4.57 -13.16 -0.82
N GLY A 169 4.88 -12.16 0.00
CA GLY A 169 4.25 -10.84 -0.09
C GLY A 169 4.28 -10.12 1.24
N PHE A 170 3.71 -8.91 1.26
CA PHE A 170 3.59 -8.07 2.46
C PHE A 170 2.76 -8.78 3.55
N PRO A 171 2.85 -8.36 4.83
CA PRO A 171 1.92 -8.78 5.86
C PRO A 171 0.46 -8.62 5.41
N ASN A 172 -0.43 -9.46 5.94
CA ASN A 172 -1.89 -9.36 5.78
C ASN A 172 -2.50 -9.38 4.35
N VAL A 173 -1.75 -9.31 3.24
CA VAL A 173 -2.27 -9.36 1.85
C VAL A 173 -3.10 -10.61 1.48
N GLY A 174 -3.23 -11.55 2.41
CA GLY A 174 -4.12 -12.71 2.30
C GLY A 174 -3.46 -14.02 1.89
N LYS A 175 -2.15 -14.16 2.08
CA LYS A 175 -1.37 -15.40 1.83
C LYS A 175 -2.01 -16.63 2.52
N SER A 176 -2.19 -16.58 3.84
CA SER A 176 -2.77 -17.68 4.60
C SER A 176 -4.25 -17.92 4.28
N ALA A 177 -5.01 -16.88 3.93
CA ALA A 177 -6.41 -17.02 3.50
C ALA A 177 -6.49 -17.80 2.17
N LEU A 178 -5.66 -17.42 1.19
CA LEU A 178 -5.51 -18.16 -0.07
C LEU A 178 -5.15 -19.63 0.19
N ILE A 179 -4.19 -19.90 1.08
CA ILE A 179 -3.77 -21.27 1.41
C ILE A 179 -4.88 -22.07 2.11
N ASN A 180 -5.57 -21.49 3.09
CA ASN A 180 -6.70 -22.15 3.75
C ASN A 180 -7.80 -22.51 2.78
N ARG A 181 -8.10 -21.60 1.86
CA ARG A 181 -9.13 -21.81 0.86
C ARG A 181 -8.73 -22.90 -0.14
N LEU A 182 -7.44 -23.00 -0.47
CA LEU A 182 -6.87 -24.06 -1.31
C LEU A 182 -7.08 -25.47 -0.73
N VAL A 183 -6.96 -25.64 0.58
CA VAL A 183 -7.17 -26.94 1.23
C VAL A 183 -8.58 -27.17 1.75
N ASN A 184 -9.48 -26.22 1.50
CA ASN A 184 -10.87 -26.22 1.97
C ASN A 184 -10.99 -26.49 3.49
N LYS A 185 -9.98 -26.10 4.26
CA LYS A 185 -9.85 -26.30 5.71
C LYS A 185 -9.01 -25.17 6.31
N ARG A 186 -9.19 -24.90 7.59
CA ARG A 186 -8.33 -23.95 8.33
C ARG A 186 -6.99 -24.60 8.70
N ALA A 187 -6.10 -24.74 7.71
CA ALA A 187 -4.79 -25.35 7.89
C ALA A 187 -3.71 -24.38 8.39
N CYS A 188 -3.88 -23.09 8.17
CA CYS A 188 -3.01 -22.00 8.62
C CYS A 188 -3.83 -21.02 9.46
N ASP A 189 -3.20 -20.40 10.45
CA ASP A 189 -3.81 -19.29 11.16
C ASP A 189 -3.92 -18.09 10.20
N SER A 190 -5.14 -17.58 10.04
CA SER A 190 -5.40 -16.43 9.18
C SER A 190 -6.20 -15.41 9.97
N ALA A 191 -5.54 -14.32 10.30
CA ALA A 191 -6.11 -13.12 10.88
C ALA A 191 -5.28 -11.92 10.39
N PRO A 192 -5.88 -10.73 10.23
CA PRO A 192 -5.19 -9.54 9.73
C PRO A 192 -4.30 -8.90 10.81
N LYS A 193 -3.48 -9.71 11.49
CA LYS A 193 -2.55 -9.28 12.53
C LYS A 193 -1.13 -9.73 12.17
N PRO A 194 -0.10 -8.88 12.31
CA PRO A 194 1.28 -9.29 12.11
C PRO A 194 1.65 -10.45 13.04
N GLY A 195 2.54 -11.32 12.55
CA GLY A 195 3.07 -12.41 13.36
C GLY A 195 2.04 -13.48 13.73
N VAL A 196 0.90 -13.55 13.04
CA VAL A 196 -0.04 -14.69 13.12
C VAL A 196 0.63 -15.94 12.56
N THR A 197 1.24 -15.84 11.38
CA THR A 197 2.07 -16.92 10.81
C THR A 197 3.45 -16.91 11.50
N ARG A 198 3.58 -17.66 12.61
CA ARG A 198 4.82 -17.76 13.40
C ARG A 198 5.75 -18.88 12.98
N GLN A 199 5.19 -19.92 12.35
CA GLN A 199 5.90 -21.11 11.94
C GLN A 199 5.59 -21.43 10.48
N LEU A 200 6.60 -21.90 9.78
CA LEU A 200 6.49 -22.35 8.40
C LEU A 200 5.74 -23.68 8.38
N ARG A 201 4.68 -23.76 7.57
CA ARG A 201 3.87 -24.97 7.44
C ARG A 201 3.75 -25.33 5.97
N TRP A 202 4.13 -26.57 5.66
CA TRP A 202 3.84 -27.19 4.37
C TRP A 202 2.41 -27.69 4.37
N VAL A 203 1.71 -27.36 3.30
CA VAL A 203 0.31 -27.69 3.09
C VAL A 203 0.22 -28.44 1.76
N ARG A 204 -0.08 -29.74 1.82
CA ARG A 204 -0.27 -30.58 0.64
C ARG A 204 -1.66 -30.32 0.03
N ILE A 205 -1.69 -30.06 -1.28
CA ILE A 205 -2.90 -29.88 -2.07
C ILE A 205 -2.94 -30.99 -3.12
N GLY A 206 -3.85 -31.95 -2.93
CA GLY A 206 -3.92 -33.14 -3.76
C GLY A 206 -2.61 -33.95 -3.74
N GLY A 207 -2.21 -34.51 -4.88
CA GLY A 207 -0.96 -35.27 -5.02
C GLY A 207 0.23 -34.45 -5.52
N ASP A 208 -0.02 -33.33 -6.21
CA ASP A 208 0.95 -32.71 -7.11
C ASP A 208 1.52 -31.37 -6.64
N LEU A 209 1.00 -30.81 -5.54
CA LEU A 209 1.41 -29.49 -5.05
C LEU A 209 1.55 -29.47 -3.53
N ASP A 210 2.70 -29.00 -3.05
CA ASP A 210 2.99 -28.63 -1.66
C ASP A 210 3.15 -27.11 -1.61
N ILE A 211 2.37 -26.40 -0.79
CA ILE A 211 2.50 -24.95 -0.60
C ILE A 211 3.01 -24.65 0.80
N LEU A 212 4.02 -23.80 0.87
CA LEU A 212 4.56 -23.25 2.10
C LEU A 212 3.88 -21.91 2.41
N ASP A 213 3.29 -21.80 3.60
CA ASP A 213 2.87 -20.51 4.15
C ASP A 213 4.06 -19.81 4.82
N ALA A 214 4.47 -18.67 4.27
CA ALA A 214 5.58 -17.87 4.77
C ALA A 214 5.07 -16.59 5.46
N PRO A 215 5.75 -16.13 6.52
CA PRO A 215 5.43 -14.84 7.14
C PRO A 215 5.52 -13.70 6.12
N GLY A 216 4.74 -12.64 6.32
CA GLY A 216 4.83 -11.44 5.49
C GLY A 216 6.21 -10.79 5.61
N VAL A 217 6.73 -10.30 4.49
CA VAL A 217 8.06 -9.66 4.43
C VAL A 217 7.91 -8.23 3.96
N LEU A 218 8.60 -7.33 4.64
CA LEU A 218 8.71 -5.92 4.32
C LEU A 218 10.16 -5.63 3.92
N PRO A 219 10.42 -4.62 3.09
CA PRO A 219 11.79 -4.19 2.79
C PRO A 219 12.41 -3.47 4.01
N MET A 220 13.73 -3.64 4.19
CA MET A 220 14.50 -3.04 5.30
C MET A 220 14.52 -1.51 5.28
N SER A 221 14.53 -0.92 4.08
CA SER A 221 14.40 0.52 3.87
C SER A 221 13.14 0.76 3.05
N PHE A 222 12.21 1.48 3.64
CA PHE A 222 10.96 1.87 3.01
C PHE A 222 10.81 3.38 3.10
N ASN A 223 11.27 4.06 2.05
CA ASN A 223 11.36 5.52 2.01
C ASN A 223 10.16 6.16 1.31
N ASP A 224 9.32 5.37 0.65
CA ASP A 224 8.10 5.84 0.02
C ASP A 224 7.00 5.97 1.09
N GLN A 225 6.84 7.19 1.58
CA GLN A 225 5.84 7.49 2.60
C GLN A 225 4.43 7.24 2.07
N ILE A 226 4.11 7.63 0.84
CA ILE A 226 2.77 7.44 0.24
C ILE A 226 2.42 5.94 0.19
N ALA A 227 3.37 5.10 -0.24
CA ALA A 227 3.18 3.66 -0.20
C ALA A 227 2.99 3.15 1.24
N ALA A 228 3.66 3.74 2.23
CA ALA A 228 3.52 3.33 3.63
C ALA A 228 2.13 3.67 4.17
N GLN A 229 1.62 4.85 3.83
CA GLN A 229 0.26 5.25 4.19
C GLN A 229 -0.76 4.30 3.56
N ARG A 230 -0.62 3.99 2.27
CA ARG A 230 -1.49 3.03 1.56
C ARG A 230 -1.49 1.64 2.22
N LEU A 231 -0.33 1.13 2.62
CA LEU A 231 -0.22 -0.12 3.35
C LEU A 231 -1.00 -0.08 4.68
N ALA A 232 -0.93 1.05 5.41
CA ALA A 232 -1.70 1.25 6.63
C ALA A 232 -3.21 1.30 6.34
N MET A 233 -3.64 2.07 5.34
CA MET A 233 -5.05 2.19 4.92
C MET A 233 -5.64 0.81 4.58
N CYS A 234 -4.91 0.01 3.81
CA CYS A 234 -5.31 -1.32 3.36
C CYS A 234 -5.16 -2.43 4.42
N ASN A 235 -4.57 -2.15 5.59
CA ASN A 235 -4.22 -3.12 6.62
C ASN A 235 -3.22 -4.20 6.14
N ASP A 236 -2.25 -3.81 5.31
CA ASP A 236 -1.17 -4.67 4.80
C ASP A 236 0.15 -4.55 5.59
N ILE A 237 0.10 -3.80 6.69
CA ILE A 237 1.09 -3.75 7.76
C ILE A 237 0.39 -3.89 9.11
N GLY A 238 1.15 -3.94 10.20
CA GLY A 238 0.60 -4.07 11.53
C GLY A 238 -0.13 -2.85 12.05
N GLU A 239 -1.25 -3.06 12.72
CA GLU A 239 -2.00 -2.00 13.44
C GLU A 239 -1.13 -1.25 14.46
N ALA A 240 -0.17 -1.94 15.10
CA ALA A 240 0.78 -1.28 16.01
C ALA A 240 1.75 -0.30 15.32
N ALA A 241 1.81 -0.30 13.99
CA ALA A 241 2.70 0.56 13.23
C ALA A 241 2.12 1.96 12.99
N TYR A 242 0.84 2.22 13.25
CA TYR A 242 0.21 3.49 12.90
C TYR A 242 -0.91 3.89 13.88
N VAL A 243 -1.34 5.15 13.80
CA VAL A 243 -2.49 5.70 14.55
C VAL A 243 -3.70 5.72 13.62
N ASP A 244 -4.82 5.11 14.02
CA ASP A 244 -5.98 4.88 13.14
C ASP A 244 -6.61 6.21 12.68
N SER A 245 -6.70 7.21 13.57
CA SER A 245 -7.24 8.53 13.23
C SER A 245 -6.43 9.26 12.15
N LEU A 246 -5.09 9.23 12.23
CA LEU A 246 -4.23 9.85 11.23
C LEU A 246 -4.30 9.12 9.88
N VAL A 247 -4.31 7.78 9.90
CA VAL A 247 -4.42 7.00 8.67
C VAL A 247 -5.80 7.16 8.03
N ALA A 248 -6.86 7.30 8.84
CA ALA A 248 -8.19 7.59 8.34
C ALA A 248 -8.28 8.98 7.69
N ALA A 249 -7.65 9.99 8.28
CA ALA A 249 -7.56 11.33 7.69
C ALA A 249 -6.86 11.26 6.32
N ALA A 250 -5.66 10.68 6.28
CA ALA A 250 -4.92 10.51 5.02
C ALA A 250 -5.68 9.67 3.98
N LEU A 251 -6.47 8.68 4.41
CA LEU A 251 -7.34 7.91 3.52
C LEU A 251 -8.37 8.82 2.88
N LEU A 252 -9.06 9.65 3.65
CA LEU A 252 -10.08 10.58 3.12
C LEU A 252 -9.46 11.56 2.13
N ASP A 253 -8.30 12.14 2.44
CA ASP A 253 -7.56 13.01 1.52
C ASP A 253 -7.17 12.28 0.23
N THR A 254 -6.76 11.01 0.35
CA THR A 254 -6.45 10.17 -0.82
C THR A 254 -7.69 9.89 -1.66
N LEU A 255 -8.83 9.61 -1.02
CA LEU A 255 -10.08 9.27 -1.70
C LEU A 255 -10.67 10.45 -2.48
N VAL A 256 -10.61 11.67 -1.94
CA VAL A 256 -11.09 12.87 -2.65
C VAL A 256 -10.18 13.29 -3.80
N ALA A 257 -8.93 12.82 -3.83
CA ALA A 257 -8.02 13.02 -4.94
C ALA A 257 -8.22 12.00 -6.09
N LEU A 258 -9.08 10.99 -5.92
CA LEU A 258 -9.37 10.01 -6.97
C LEU A 258 -10.35 10.56 -8.02
N PRO A 259 -10.29 10.09 -9.28
CA PRO A 259 -11.19 10.56 -10.34
C PRO A 259 -12.68 10.40 -10.05
N ASN A 260 -13.05 9.43 -9.21
CA ASN A 260 -14.42 9.13 -8.79
C ASN A 260 -14.78 9.76 -7.42
N ALA A 261 -14.09 10.83 -7.02
CA ALA A 261 -14.35 11.54 -5.76
C ALA A 261 -15.83 11.90 -5.50
N PRO A 262 -16.64 12.35 -6.49
CA PRO A 262 -18.06 12.66 -6.26
C PRO A 262 -18.87 11.45 -5.76
N ASP A 263 -18.66 10.27 -6.35
CA ASP A 263 -19.34 9.04 -5.94
C ASP A 263 -18.91 8.63 -4.52
N ILE A 264 -17.63 8.84 -4.19
CA ILE A 264 -17.10 8.53 -2.86
C ILE A 264 -17.68 9.47 -1.80
N GLN A 265 -17.77 10.77 -2.09
CA GLN A 265 -18.38 11.78 -1.22
C GLN A 265 -19.85 11.44 -0.93
N GLU A 266 -20.61 11.04 -1.95
CA GLU A 266 -21.99 10.59 -1.78
C GLU A 266 -22.09 9.35 -0.87
N GLN A 267 -21.19 8.38 -1.04
CA GLN A 267 -21.16 7.18 -0.21
C GLN A 267 -20.80 7.49 1.25
N LEU A 268 -19.85 8.39 1.50
CA LEU A 268 -19.51 8.88 2.83
C LEU A 268 -20.71 9.60 3.48
N GLN A 269 -21.40 10.46 2.73
CA GLN A 269 -22.61 11.13 3.20
C GLN A 269 -23.71 10.12 3.55
N ARG A 270 -23.97 9.14 2.70
CA ARG A 270 -24.96 8.07 2.98
C ARG A 270 -24.55 7.23 4.19
N ARG A 271 -23.26 6.95 4.38
CA ARG A 271 -22.76 6.09 5.46
C ARG A 271 -22.72 6.77 6.82
N PHE A 272 -22.30 8.03 6.88
CA PHE A 272 -22.05 8.78 8.13
C PHE A 272 -23.02 9.96 8.35
N GLY A 273 -23.87 10.25 7.37
CA GLY A 273 -24.75 11.43 7.36
C GLY A 273 -23.97 12.74 7.37
N MET A 274 -22.74 12.75 6.84
CA MET A 274 -21.82 13.88 6.87
C MET A 274 -21.14 14.03 5.51
N GLU A 275 -21.25 15.23 4.95
CA GLU A 275 -20.59 15.59 3.70
C GLU A 275 -19.10 15.80 3.93
N LEU A 276 -18.29 15.49 2.92
CA LEU A 276 -16.87 15.82 2.87
C LEU A 276 -16.66 16.84 1.74
N PRO A 277 -16.83 18.15 2.01
CA PRO A 277 -16.59 19.19 1.03
C PRO A 277 -15.15 19.15 0.49
N PRO A 278 -14.89 19.57 -0.77
CA PRO A 278 -13.54 19.57 -1.34
C PRO A 278 -12.49 20.33 -0.52
N GLU A 279 -12.90 21.38 0.18
CA GLU A 279 -12.05 22.21 1.04
C GLU A 279 -11.80 21.62 2.44
N MET A 280 -12.54 20.58 2.83
CA MET A 280 -12.41 19.96 4.13
C MET A 280 -11.31 18.90 4.12
N THR A 281 -10.33 19.04 5.02
CA THR A 281 -9.29 18.04 5.19
C THR A 281 -9.84 16.76 5.83
N GLY A 282 -9.18 15.63 5.57
CA GLY A 282 -9.50 14.37 6.21
C GLY A 282 -9.41 14.44 7.73
N GLU A 283 -8.48 15.23 8.29
CA GLU A 283 -8.36 15.44 9.73
C GLU A 283 -9.60 16.14 10.30
N ALA A 284 -10.03 17.23 9.66
CA ALA A 284 -11.24 17.94 10.05
C ALA A 284 -12.47 17.02 9.98
N TYR A 285 -12.56 16.15 8.97
CA TYR A 285 -13.66 15.20 8.84
C TYR A 285 -13.66 14.15 9.95
N VAL A 286 -12.50 13.59 10.28
CA VAL A 286 -12.36 12.64 11.40
C VAL A 286 -12.79 13.29 12.71
N GLU A 287 -12.38 14.54 12.95
CA GLU A 287 -12.77 15.29 14.14
C GLU A 287 -14.28 15.57 14.20
N ALA A 288 -14.86 16.06 13.10
CA ALA A 288 -16.30 16.28 13.02
C ALA A 288 -17.08 14.97 13.25
N LEU A 289 -16.64 13.87 12.65
CA LEU A 289 -17.28 12.55 12.83
C LEU A 289 -17.16 12.08 14.28
N ALA A 290 -16.02 12.31 14.92
CA ALA A 290 -15.79 11.96 16.32
C ALA A 290 -16.76 12.71 17.25
N VAL A 291 -16.91 14.02 17.06
CA VAL A 291 -17.89 14.83 17.81
C VAL A 291 -19.31 14.32 17.60
N LYS A 292 -19.67 14.01 16.35
CA LYS A 292 -21.03 13.60 15.98
C LYS A 292 -21.42 12.22 16.52
N LEU A 293 -20.53 11.23 16.41
CA LEU A 293 -20.88 9.80 16.59
C LEU A 293 -20.08 9.07 17.68
N PHE A 294 -18.98 9.66 18.18
CA PHE A 294 -18.03 8.94 19.04
C PHE A 294 -17.60 9.73 20.28
N GLN A 295 -18.42 10.66 20.79
CA GLN A 295 -18.14 11.43 22.01
C GLN A 295 -16.77 12.14 21.96
N SER A 296 -16.42 12.68 20.78
CA SER A 296 -15.13 13.34 20.50
C SER A 296 -13.90 12.42 20.53
N GLU A 297 -14.08 11.09 20.54
CA GLU A 297 -12.98 10.13 20.43
C GLU A 297 -12.52 9.92 18.99
N LYS A 298 -11.51 10.71 18.55
CA LYS A 298 -10.95 10.68 17.17
C LYS A 298 -10.51 9.28 16.74
N GLU A 299 -9.90 8.52 17.64
CA GLU A 299 -9.39 7.19 17.30
C GLU A 299 -10.50 6.19 16.96
N LYS A 300 -11.63 6.22 17.69
CA LYS A 300 -12.80 5.38 17.38
C LYS A 300 -13.43 5.76 16.04
N ALA A 301 -13.46 7.06 15.71
CA ALA A 301 -13.93 7.54 14.41
C ALA A 301 -13.02 7.05 13.28
N GLY A 302 -11.70 7.17 13.44
CA GLY A 302 -10.71 6.67 12.50
C GLY A 302 -10.83 5.16 12.26
N GLN A 303 -10.91 4.37 13.34
CA GLN A 303 -11.16 2.93 13.28
C GLN A 303 -12.42 2.58 12.51
N ARG A 304 -13.50 3.35 12.70
CA ARG A 304 -14.75 3.13 11.97
C ARG A 304 -14.59 3.40 10.48
N ILE A 305 -13.98 4.51 10.09
CA ILE A 305 -13.72 4.87 8.68
C ILE A 305 -12.88 3.78 8.01
N LEU A 306 -11.75 3.40 8.63
CA LEU A 306 -10.87 2.37 8.10
C LEU A 306 -11.56 1.02 7.99
N LYS A 307 -12.36 0.62 8.99
CA LYS A 307 -13.14 -0.62 8.94
C LYS A 307 -14.13 -0.61 7.78
N ASP A 308 -14.85 0.50 7.58
CA ASP A 308 -15.85 0.61 6.52
C ASP A 308 -15.21 0.58 5.12
N PHE A 309 -14.04 1.22 4.94
CA PHE A 309 -13.22 1.09 3.73
C PHE A 309 -12.74 -0.36 3.50
N ARG A 310 -12.13 -0.98 4.53
CA ARG A 310 -11.55 -2.34 4.45
C ARG A 310 -12.59 -3.45 4.26
N SER A 311 -13.86 -3.16 4.52
CA SER A 311 -14.99 -4.11 4.38
C SER A 311 -15.92 -3.78 3.22
N THR A 312 -15.50 -2.87 2.32
CA THR A 312 -16.28 -2.40 1.15
C THR A 312 -17.63 -1.76 1.48
N ALA A 313 -17.84 -1.34 2.74
CA ALA A 313 -19.02 -0.59 3.14
C ALA A 313 -19.04 0.83 2.55
N LEU A 314 -17.89 1.32 2.10
CA LEU A 314 -17.71 2.52 1.27
C LEU A 314 -17.50 2.16 -0.21
N GLY A 315 -18.08 1.05 -0.67
CA GLY A 315 -17.92 0.58 -2.05
C GLY A 315 -16.56 -0.08 -2.32
N THR A 316 -16.34 -0.44 -3.58
CA THR A 316 -15.09 -1.03 -4.07
C THR A 316 -14.14 0.08 -4.51
N LEU A 317 -13.05 0.27 -3.78
CA LEU A 317 -12.15 1.41 -3.94
C LEU A 317 -10.70 0.94 -4.02
N ALA A 318 -10.06 1.20 -5.16
CA ALA A 318 -8.62 1.06 -5.34
C ALA A 318 -7.92 2.40 -5.02
N LEU A 319 -6.80 2.36 -4.30
CA LEU A 319 -6.01 3.56 -3.96
C LEU A 319 -4.86 3.81 -4.94
N GLU A 320 -4.61 2.86 -5.83
CA GLU A 320 -3.68 3.00 -6.95
C GLU A 320 -4.39 2.71 -8.26
N LEU A 321 -4.21 3.63 -9.20
CA LEU A 321 -4.71 3.52 -10.57
C LEU A 321 -3.53 3.55 -11.55
N PRO A 322 -3.47 2.66 -12.56
CA PRO A 322 -2.31 2.58 -13.47
C PRO A 322 -1.95 3.90 -14.16
N HIS A 323 -2.97 4.69 -14.56
CA HIS A 323 -2.78 5.95 -15.28
C HIS A 323 -2.26 7.09 -14.39
N MET A 324 -2.35 6.96 -13.06
CA MET A 324 -1.79 7.91 -12.11
C MET A 324 -0.34 7.56 -11.72
N GLN A 325 0.17 6.42 -12.18
CA GLN A 325 1.53 6.00 -11.88
C GLN A 325 2.50 6.63 -12.89
N PRO A 326 3.66 7.15 -12.46
CA PRO A 326 4.65 7.64 -13.38
C PRO A 326 5.07 6.51 -14.33
N ALA A 327 5.22 6.83 -15.62
CA ALA A 327 5.56 5.87 -16.69
C ALA A 327 6.86 5.06 -16.42
N HIS A 328 7.66 5.48 -15.44
CA HIS A 328 8.93 4.86 -15.03
C HIS A 328 8.86 4.00 -13.76
N SER A 329 7.67 3.73 -13.20
CA SER A 329 7.49 2.85 -12.02
C SER A 329 7.67 1.35 -12.32
N ALA A 330 7.92 0.97 -13.58
CA ALA A 330 8.34 -0.37 -13.93
C ALA A 330 9.67 -0.71 -13.23
N PRO A 331 9.83 -1.90 -12.62
CA PRO A 331 11.09 -2.29 -12.03
C PRO A 331 12.18 -2.26 -13.11
N ARG A 332 13.14 -1.34 -12.96
CA ARG A 332 14.35 -1.32 -13.80
C ARG A 332 15.05 -2.67 -13.63
N GLN A 333 14.86 -3.57 -14.59
CA GLN A 333 15.80 -4.66 -14.80
C GLN A 333 17.12 -3.96 -15.17
N ARG A 334 18.03 -3.84 -14.21
CA ARG A 334 19.42 -3.52 -14.53
C ARG A 334 19.93 -4.69 -15.37
N GLN A 335 20.28 -4.40 -16.62
CA GLN A 335 20.90 -5.34 -17.56
C GLN A 335 22.17 -5.96 -16.97
#